data_AF-A0A1G3GIZ5-F1
#
_entry.id   AF-A0A1G3GIZ5-F1
#
_cell.length_a   1.000
_cell.length_b   1.000
_cell.length_c   1.000
_cell.angle_alpha   90.00
_cell.angle_beta   90.00
_cell.angle_gamma   90.00
#
_symmetry.space_group_name_H-M   'P 1'
#
loop_
_entity.id
_entity.type
_entity.pdbx_description
1 polymer ?
#
loop_
_entity_poly.entity_id
_entity_poly.type
_entity_poly.pdbx_seq_one_letter_code
_entity_poly.pdbx_strand_id
1 'polypeptide(L)'
;MSRFRIPPRIAPSPAAEEPGQQNAAARLRSSREAQSRLLAERRGNTAEEGEERERLDPSPTAGSAEAAGNPEKREREDRSLSDLPKGLAAAKGKKVKLVLLYRLPLKLEPDLADIAARDGVTMEYVLGALAREGRERLRTLAGEADVRPLTEEAVGFEQLTEGVKVIGNPMTVYVRPEALEAMHRAAGDPWCSLPRATVVGGYFTAIVARLIKARRAG
;
A
#
# COMPACT_ATOMS: atom_id res chain seq x y z
N MET A 1 -23.69 19.41 69.23
CA MET A 1 -22.96 19.15 67.97
C MET A 1 -23.38 17.75 67.51
N SER A 2 -24.13 17.54 66.43
CA SER A 2 -23.79 17.78 65.02
C SER A 2 -25.10 17.75 64.19
N ARG A 3 -25.29 18.69 63.27
CA ARG A 3 -26.46 18.76 62.36
C ARG A 3 -26.00 18.47 60.93
N PHE A 4 -25.85 17.20 60.57
CA PHE A 4 -25.71 16.81 59.16
C PHE A 4 -27.09 16.54 58.57
N ARG A 5 -27.55 17.43 57.68
CA ARG A 5 -28.72 17.18 56.82
C ARG A 5 -28.22 16.55 55.52
N ILE A 6 -28.76 15.38 55.19
CA ILE A 6 -28.53 14.71 53.90
C ILE A 6 -29.39 15.43 52.84
N PRO A 7 -28.82 15.89 51.71
CA PRO A 7 -29.60 16.50 50.63
C PRO A 7 -30.44 15.45 49.88
N PRO A 8 -31.60 15.82 49.33
CA PRO A 8 -32.45 14.89 48.58
C PRO A 8 -31.77 14.40 47.31
N ARG A 9 -31.95 13.11 46.99
CA ARG A 9 -31.46 12.50 45.73
C ARG A 9 -32.13 13.17 44.54
N ILE A 10 -31.34 13.91 43.77
CA ILE A 10 -31.73 14.40 42.44
C ILE A 10 -31.71 13.19 41.51
N ALA A 11 -32.88 12.80 41.00
CA ALA A 11 -32.94 11.82 39.92
C ALA A 11 -32.29 12.43 38.66
N PRO A 12 -31.50 11.67 37.88
CA PRO A 12 -30.98 12.18 36.62
C PRO A 12 -32.16 12.56 35.73
N SER A 13 -32.15 13.80 35.23
CA SER A 13 -33.11 14.26 34.21
C SER A 13 -33.10 13.29 33.01
N PRO A 14 -34.27 13.04 32.38
CA PRO A 14 -34.34 12.17 31.22
C PRO A 14 -33.44 12.76 30.13
N ALA A 15 -32.44 11.98 29.71
CA ALA A 15 -31.51 12.38 28.66
C ALA A 15 -32.30 12.74 27.41
N ALA A 16 -32.24 14.01 27.00
CA ALA A 16 -32.56 14.37 25.63
C ALA A 16 -31.57 13.61 24.75
N GLU A 17 -32.08 12.72 23.91
CA GLU A 17 -31.28 11.93 22.97
C GLU A 17 -30.32 12.85 22.21
N GLU A 18 -29.02 12.61 22.38
CA GLU A 18 -28.01 13.37 21.67
C GLU A 18 -28.20 13.17 20.15
N PRO A 19 -28.11 14.24 19.33
CA PRO A 19 -28.34 14.17 17.88
C PRO A 19 -27.42 13.19 17.13
N GLY A 20 -26.33 12.73 17.78
CA GLY A 20 -25.48 11.65 17.29
C GLY A 20 -26.12 10.25 17.35
N GLN A 21 -26.98 9.99 18.33
CA GLN A 21 -27.66 8.69 18.49
C GLN A 21 -28.76 8.48 17.44
N GLN A 22 -29.46 9.55 17.07
CA GLN A 22 -30.44 9.53 15.97
C GLN A 22 -29.76 9.24 14.62
N ASN A 23 -28.57 9.82 14.39
CA ASN A 23 -27.75 9.50 13.22
C ASN A 23 -27.25 8.05 13.22
N ALA A 24 -26.85 7.51 14.36
CA ALA A 24 -26.44 6.11 14.48
C ALA A 24 -27.62 5.15 14.21
N ALA A 25 -28.79 5.43 14.77
CA ALA A 25 -30.00 4.65 14.54
C ALA A 25 -30.45 4.71 13.06
N ALA A 26 -30.38 5.88 12.42
CA ALA A 26 -30.67 6.04 11.00
C ALA A 26 -29.71 5.24 10.11
N ARG A 27 -28.41 5.24 10.42
CA ARG A 27 -27.39 4.44 9.71
C ARG A 27 -27.63 2.93 9.84
N LEU A 28 -28.04 2.47 11.02
CA LEU A 28 -28.37 1.05 11.25
C LEU A 28 -29.62 0.62 10.48
N ARG A 29 -30.66 1.46 10.44
CA ARG A 29 -31.88 1.20 9.64
C ARG A 29 -31.56 1.16 8.14
N SER A 30 -30.77 2.12 7.64
CA SER A 30 -30.33 2.16 6.24
C SER A 30 -29.50 0.94 5.83
N SER A 31 -28.58 0.49 6.70
CA SER A 31 -27.80 -0.73 6.47
C SER A 31 -28.69 -1.99 6.40
N ARG A 32 -29.67 -2.10 7.31
CA ARG A 32 -30.60 -3.23 7.33
C ARG A 32 -31.50 -3.27 6.10
N GLU A 33 -31.97 -2.12 5.63
CA GLU A 33 -32.76 -2.00 4.39
C GLU A 33 -31.93 -2.28 3.14
N ALA A 34 -30.64 -1.89 3.11
CA ALA A 34 -29.75 -2.23 2.02
C ALA A 34 -29.48 -3.74 1.96
N GLN A 35 -29.26 -4.38 3.11
CA GLN A 35 -29.09 -5.84 3.18
C GLN A 35 -30.37 -6.59 2.80
N SER A 36 -31.55 -6.10 3.19
CA SER A 36 -32.82 -6.76 2.82
C SER A 36 -33.10 -6.65 1.32
N ARG A 37 -32.76 -5.52 0.68
CA ARG A 37 -32.84 -5.38 -0.80
C ARG A 37 -31.93 -6.36 -1.53
N LEU A 38 -30.67 -6.48 -1.10
CA LEU A 38 -29.73 -7.44 -1.69
C LEU A 38 -30.21 -8.90 -1.56
N LEU A 39 -30.85 -9.25 -0.44
CA LEU A 39 -31.44 -10.58 -0.24
C LEU A 39 -32.70 -10.79 -1.09
N ALA A 40 -33.52 -9.76 -1.29
CA ALA A 40 -34.70 -9.81 -2.15
C ALA A 40 -34.31 -9.93 -3.63
N GLU A 41 -33.31 -9.18 -4.08
CA GLU A 41 -32.75 -9.27 -5.45
C GLU A 41 -32.18 -10.67 -5.73
N ARG A 42 -31.48 -11.28 -4.76
CA ARG A 42 -31.00 -12.66 -4.90
C ARG A 42 -32.13 -13.69 -4.99
N ARG A 43 -33.25 -13.46 -4.28
CA ARG A 43 -34.45 -14.32 -4.37
C ARG A 43 -35.22 -14.10 -5.68
N GLY A 44 -35.23 -12.88 -6.21
CA GLY A 44 -35.79 -12.55 -7.52
C GLY A 44 -34.98 -13.18 -8.66
N ASN A 45 -33.65 -13.12 -8.61
CA ASN A 45 -32.79 -13.73 -9.63
C ASN A 45 -32.90 -15.26 -9.68
N THR A 46 -33.24 -15.92 -8.56
CA THR A 46 -33.50 -17.39 -8.58
C THR A 46 -34.84 -17.78 -9.17
N ALA A 47 -35.76 -16.84 -9.40
CA ALA A 47 -37.06 -17.12 -10.01
C ALA A 47 -37.05 -17.00 -11.54
N GLU A 48 -36.08 -16.29 -12.13
CA GLU A 48 -35.95 -16.14 -13.60
C GLU A 48 -34.96 -17.10 -14.25
N GLU A 49 -34.13 -17.83 -13.48
CA GLU A 49 -33.24 -18.90 -14.03
C GLU A 49 -33.89 -20.30 -13.99
N GLY A 50 -35.21 -20.38 -13.77
CA GLY A 50 -35.97 -21.62 -13.58
C GLY A 50 -36.58 -22.26 -14.84
N GLU A 51 -36.39 -21.69 -16.02
CA GLU A 51 -36.87 -22.26 -17.29
C GLU A 51 -35.70 -22.46 -18.26
N GLU A 52 -34.92 -23.52 -18.07
CA GLU A 52 -34.23 -24.30 -19.14
C GLU A 52 -33.37 -25.41 -18.49
N ARG A 53 -34.02 -26.32 -17.77
CA ARG A 53 -33.42 -27.62 -17.42
C ARG A 53 -34.47 -28.70 -17.58
N GLU A 54 -34.63 -29.18 -18.80
CA GLU A 54 -35.19 -30.50 -19.02
C GLU A 54 -34.31 -31.26 -20.01
N ARG A 55 -33.96 -32.50 -19.62
CA ARG A 55 -33.48 -33.64 -20.44
C ARG A 55 -31.96 -33.91 -20.46
N LEU A 56 -31.51 -34.57 -19.39
CA LEU A 56 -30.53 -35.68 -19.43
C LEU A 56 -31.36 -36.97 -19.31
N ASP A 57 -31.30 -37.93 -20.24
CA ASP A 57 -30.38 -39.09 -20.33
C ASP A 57 -30.86 -40.01 -21.51
N PRO A 58 -30.21 -41.14 -21.92
CA PRO A 58 -28.80 -41.59 -21.88
C PRO A 58 -28.28 -42.19 -23.24
N SER A 59 -26.99 -42.60 -23.28
CA SER A 59 -26.21 -43.30 -24.37
C SER A 59 -26.76 -44.69 -24.82
N PRO A 60 -26.15 -45.53 -25.72
CA PRO A 60 -24.83 -45.53 -26.44
C PRO A 60 -24.91 -45.90 -27.97
N THR A 61 -23.85 -45.87 -28.81
CA THR A 61 -22.92 -47.01 -29.12
C THR A 61 -22.06 -46.70 -30.38
N ALA A 62 -20.77 -47.07 -30.33
CA ALA A 62 -19.73 -47.37 -31.35
C ALA A 62 -19.81 -46.95 -32.85
N GLY A 63 -18.66 -46.56 -33.41
CA GLY A 63 -18.37 -46.66 -34.85
C GLY A 63 -17.12 -45.90 -35.32
N SER A 64 -16.05 -46.63 -35.64
CA SER A 64 -14.79 -46.15 -36.25
C SER A 64 -14.96 -45.90 -37.76
N ALA A 65 -14.25 -44.90 -38.33
CA ALA A 65 -13.45 -44.98 -39.58
C ALA A 65 -13.26 -43.62 -40.27
N GLU A 66 -12.06 -43.45 -40.83
CA GLU A 66 -11.54 -42.32 -41.62
C GLU A 66 -12.29 -42.06 -42.94
N ALA A 67 -12.26 -40.81 -43.44
CA ALA A 67 -11.70 -40.47 -44.77
C ALA A 67 -11.90 -38.99 -45.16
N ALA A 68 -10.89 -38.49 -45.86
CA ALA A 68 -10.62 -37.15 -46.39
C ALA A 68 -11.73 -36.41 -47.17
N GLY A 69 -11.64 -35.06 -47.22
CA GLY A 69 -12.31 -34.27 -48.26
C GLY A 69 -12.41 -32.75 -48.11
N ASN A 70 -11.31 -32.05 -48.41
CA ASN A 70 -11.19 -30.69 -48.98
C ASN A 70 -11.57 -29.40 -48.18
N PRO A 71 -10.81 -28.28 -48.35
CA PRO A 71 -10.91 -27.08 -47.52
C PRO A 71 -11.71 -25.96 -48.20
N GLU A 72 -12.47 -25.16 -47.44
CA GLU A 72 -12.67 -23.73 -47.72
C GLU A 72 -13.39 -23.00 -46.57
N LYS A 73 -12.70 -21.96 -46.05
CA LYS A 73 -13.21 -20.69 -45.46
C LYS A 73 -14.21 -20.72 -44.30
N ARG A 74 -13.70 -20.43 -43.09
CA ARG A 74 -14.09 -19.30 -42.21
C ARG A 74 -13.24 -19.34 -40.94
N GLU A 75 -12.37 -18.37 -40.73
CA GLU A 75 -12.60 -17.25 -39.79
C GLU A 75 -12.96 -17.70 -38.37
N ARG A 76 -11.95 -17.87 -37.50
CA ARG A 76 -11.83 -17.11 -36.24
C ARG A 76 -10.72 -17.66 -35.35
N GLU A 77 -9.75 -16.79 -35.11
CA GLU A 77 -9.12 -16.54 -33.80
C GLU A 77 -8.50 -17.75 -33.11
N ASP A 78 -7.28 -18.06 -33.56
CA ASP A 78 -6.21 -18.52 -32.68
C ASP A 78 -6.19 -17.62 -31.43
N ARG A 79 -6.52 -18.21 -30.29
CA ARG A 79 -6.27 -17.65 -28.97
C ARG A 79 -4.76 -17.58 -28.74
N SER A 80 -4.14 -16.59 -29.38
CA SER A 80 -2.80 -16.14 -29.04
C SER A 80 -2.85 -15.52 -27.65
N LEU A 81 -2.14 -16.14 -26.72
CA LEU A 81 -1.81 -15.64 -25.39
C LEU A 81 -0.85 -14.44 -25.52
N SER A 82 -1.31 -13.37 -26.17
CA SER A 82 -0.52 -12.18 -26.49
C SER A 82 -1.18 -10.88 -26.01
N ASP A 83 -1.97 -10.95 -24.95
CA ASP A 83 -2.39 -9.78 -24.18
C ASP A 83 -1.42 -9.54 -23.02
N LEU A 84 -0.13 -9.41 -23.34
CA LEU A 84 0.71 -8.49 -22.57
C LEU A 84 0.28 -7.10 -23.01
N PRO A 85 -0.19 -6.20 -22.11
CA PRO A 85 -0.47 -4.84 -22.50
C PRO A 85 0.86 -4.17 -22.91
N LYS A 86 1.13 -4.16 -24.22
CA LYS A 86 2.04 -3.22 -24.88
C LYS A 86 1.42 -1.83 -24.71
N GLY A 87 1.68 -1.23 -23.55
CA GLY A 87 1.03 0.03 -23.18
C GLY A 87 1.56 0.66 -21.90
N LEU A 88 2.82 0.43 -21.51
CA LEU A 88 3.52 1.27 -20.52
C LEU A 88 4.21 2.44 -21.23
N ALA A 89 3.45 3.18 -22.04
CA ALA A 89 3.79 4.57 -22.25
C ALA A 89 3.58 5.25 -20.89
N ALA A 90 4.67 5.76 -20.31
CA ALA A 90 4.71 6.39 -19.00
C ALA A 90 3.65 7.49 -18.84
N ALA A 91 2.44 7.10 -18.45
CA ALA A 91 1.46 8.02 -17.92
C ALA A 91 2.05 8.52 -16.62
N LYS A 92 2.62 9.73 -16.63
CA LYS A 92 3.17 10.40 -15.45
C LYS A 92 2.10 10.44 -14.36
N GLY A 93 2.06 9.40 -13.53
CA GLY A 93 1.07 9.24 -12.48
C GLY A 93 1.26 10.32 -11.42
N LYS A 94 0.18 10.65 -10.71
CA LYS A 94 0.26 11.55 -9.56
C LYS A 94 1.17 10.90 -8.51
N LYS A 95 2.21 11.64 -8.09
CA LYS A 95 3.16 11.16 -7.06
C LYS A 95 2.41 10.75 -5.80
N VAL A 96 2.85 9.65 -5.19
CA VAL A 96 2.31 9.11 -3.94
C VAL A 96 2.91 9.89 -2.78
N LYS A 97 2.06 10.50 -1.94
CA LYS A 97 2.45 11.18 -0.71
C LYS A 97 2.52 10.15 0.42
N LEU A 98 3.66 10.05 1.09
CA LEU A 98 3.86 9.15 2.24
C LEU A 98 4.45 9.92 3.40
N VAL A 99 4.08 9.53 4.62
CA VAL A 99 4.77 9.96 5.84
C VAL A 99 5.66 8.80 6.26
N LEU A 100 6.97 9.05 6.30
CA LEU A 100 7.96 8.08 6.74
C LEU A 100 8.40 8.43 8.16
N LEU A 101 8.55 7.41 9.00
CA LEU A 101 9.44 7.52 10.15
C LEU A 101 10.81 7.05 9.67
N TYR A 102 11.62 8.00 9.20
CA TYR A 102 12.95 7.64 8.73
C TYR A 102 13.84 7.32 9.94
N ARG A 103 14.64 6.28 9.80
CA ARG A 103 15.46 5.71 10.88
C ARG A 103 16.86 5.49 10.35
N LEU A 104 17.81 6.30 10.81
CA LEU A 104 19.22 6.12 10.49
C LEU A 104 19.90 5.28 11.59
N PRO A 105 20.64 4.22 11.24
CA PRO A 105 21.41 3.45 12.22
C PRO A 105 22.48 4.29 12.93
N LEU A 106 22.64 4.08 14.25
CA LEU A 106 23.69 4.77 15.03
C LEU A 106 25.13 4.52 14.53
N LYS A 107 25.39 3.46 13.76
CA LYS A 107 26.73 3.26 13.16
C LYS A 107 27.17 4.42 12.25
N LEU A 108 26.24 5.26 11.78
CA LEU A 108 26.52 6.45 10.98
C LEU A 108 26.60 7.73 11.83
N GLU A 109 26.39 7.64 13.14
CA GLU A 109 26.51 8.77 14.07
C GLU A 109 27.93 9.35 14.09
N PRO A 110 29.03 8.56 14.12
CA PRO A 110 30.38 9.13 14.07
C PRO A 110 30.64 9.92 12.79
N ASP A 111 30.17 9.41 11.63
CA ASP A 111 30.30 10.11 10.36
C ASP A 111 29.54 11.45 10.36
N LEU A 112 28.36 11.49 10.98
CA LEU A 112 27.58 12.70 11.14
C LEU A 112 28.25 13.70 12.09
N ALA A 113 28.82 13.21 13.20
CA ALA A 113 29.55 14.02 14.17
C ALA A 113 30.80 14.65 13.54
N ASP A 114 31.55 13.88 12.74
CA ASP A 114 32.72 14.38 12.00
C ASP A 114 32.33 15.52 11.04
N ILE A 115 31.25 15.33 10.26
CA ILE A 115 30.74 16.36 9.34
C ILE A 115 30.29 17.60 10.12
N ALA A 116 29.56 17.41 11.22
CA ALA A 116 29.06 18.49 12.06
C ALA A 116 30.21 19.31 12.68
N ALA A 117 31.23 18.64 13.21
CA ALA A 117 32.41 19.26 13.78
C ALA A 117 33.21 20.05 12.72
N ARG A 118 33.40 19.46 11.53
CA ARG A 118 34.08 20.12 10.41
C ARG A 118 33.34 21.38 9.95
N ASP A 119 32.02 21.28 9.80
CA ASP A 119 31.18 22.35 9.27
C ASP A 119 30.79 23.38 10.38
N GLY A 120 31.17 23.15 11.64
CA GLY A 120 30.90 24.04 12.78
C GLY A 120 29.41 24.16 13.15
N VAL A 121 28.63 23.10 12.92
CA VAL A 121 27.17 23.06 13.10
C VAL A 121 26.74 21.88 13.98
N THR A 122 25.48 21.82 14.38
CA THR A 122 24.98 20.69 15.19
C THR A 122 24.70 19.45 14.32
N MET A 123 24.75 18.28 14.94
CA MET A 123 24.48 17.01 14.25
C MET A 123 23.02 16.93 13.75
N GLU A 124 22.06 17.49 14.50
CA GLU A 124 20.65 17.54 14.06
C GLU A 124 20.48 18.41 12.81
N TYR A 125 21.24 19.51 12.71
CA TYR A 125 21.22 20.36 11.53
C TYR A 125 21.74 19.62 10.30
N VAL A 126 22.89 18.97 10.42
CA VAL A 126 23.47 18.15 9.32
C VAL A 126 22.48 17.08 8.90
N LEU A 127 21.95 16.34 9.86
CA LEU A 127 21.00 15.27 9.61
C LEU A 127 19.72 15.77 8.91
N GLY A 128 19.18 16.93 9.34
CA GLY A 128 18.05 17.57 8.70
C GLY A 128 18.34 18.06 7.28
N ALA A 129 19.54 18.58 7.02
CA ALA A 129 19.98 19.01 5.70
C ALA A 129 20.13 17.82 4.74
N LEU A 130 20.79 16.74 5.18
CA LEU A 130 20.94 15.52 4.38
C LEU A 130 19.59 14.82 4.14
N ALA A 131 18.69 14.83 5.11
CA ALA A 131 17.33 14.31 4.91
C ALA A 131 16.53 15.14 3.88
N ARG A 132 16.72 16.47 3.83
CA ARG A 132 16.14 17.33 2.77
C ARG A 132 16.69 16.95 1.40
N GLU A 133 17.99 16.82 1.26
CA GLU A 133 18.61 16.41 -0.01
C GLU A 133 18.17 15.00 -0.43
N GLY A 134 18.12 14.06 0.52
CA GLY A 134 17.65 12.71 0.28
C GLY A 134 16.21 12.66 -0.23
N ARG A 135 15.34 13.58 0.23
CA ARG A 135 13.95 13.65 -0.26
C ARG A 135 13.90 14.03 -1.72
N GLU A 136 14.74 14.97 -2.10
CA GLU A 136 14.79 15.45 -3.47
C GLU A 136 15.31 14.36 -4.40
N ARG A 137 16.35 13.62 -3.98
CA ARG A 137 16.84 12.43 -4.70
C ARG A 137 15.79 11.32 -4.80
N LEU A 138 15.08 11.03 -3.71
CA LEU A 138 13.98 10.05 -3.71
C LEU A 138 12.87 10.46 -4.68
N ARG A 139 12.53 11.76 -4.73
CA ARG A 139 11.50 12.33 -5.59
C ARG A 139 11.85 12.26 -7.08
N THR A 140 13.14 12.18 -7.41
CA THR A 140 13.64 12.09 -8.79
C THR A 140 13.69 10.67 -9.33
N LEU A 141 13.76 9.64 -8.48
CA LEU A 141 13.79 8.24 -8.92
C LEU A 141 12.61 7.95 -9.87
N ALA A 142 12.93 7.41 -11.04
CA ALA A 142 11.99 7.17 -12.12
C ALA A 142 11.55 5.71 -12.22
N GLY A 143 12.41 4.76 -11.87
CA GLY A 143 12.09 3.34 -11.96
C GLY A 143 13.25 2.44 -11.57
N GLU A 144 13.24 1.23 -12.12
CA GLU A 144 14.12 0.13 -11.72
C GLU A 144 15.63 0.45 -11.82
N ALA A 145 16.04 1.15 -12.88
CA ALA A 145 17.44 1.54 -13.08
C ALA A 145 17.98 2.42 -11.94
N ASP A 146 17.14 3.30 -11.38
CA ASP A 146 17.54 4.19 -10.29
C ASP A 146 17.43 3.51 -8.92
N VAL A 147 16.54 2.53 -8.79
CA VAL A 147 16.26 1.81 -7.54
C VAL A 147 17.31 0.72 -7.28
N ARG A 148 17.68 -0.05 -8.32
CA ARG A 148 18.57 -1.21 -8.20
C ARG A 148 19.90 -0.92 -7.48
N PRO A 149 20.59 0.22 -7.73
CA PRO A 149 21.83 0.52 -7.03
C PRO A 149 21.65 0.70 -5.51
N LEU A 150 20.45 0.98 -5.02
CA LEU A 150 20.16 1.25 -3.61
C LEU A 150 19.67 0.01 -2.86
N THR A 151 19.21 -1.02 -3.57
CA THR A 151 18.43 -2.14 -3.02
C THR A 151 19.14 -2.90 -1.91
N GLU A 152 20.41 -3.25 -2.07
CA GLU A 152 21.16 -4.00 -1.04
C GLU A 152 21.20 -3.25 0.30
N GLU A 153 21.53 -1.95 0.25
CA GLU A 153 21.60 -1.10 1.44
C GLU A 153 20.20 -0.83 2.01
N ALA A 154 19.18 -0.67 1.16
CA ALA A 154 17.80 -0.44 1.55
C ALA A 154 17.20 -1.64 2.30
N VAL A 155 17.33 -2.85 1.74
CA VAL A 155 16.84 -4.09 2.37
C VAL A 155 17.55 -4.36 3.69
N GLY A 156 18.86 -4.07 3.76
CA GLY A 156 19.61 -4.15 5.03
C GLY A 156 19.06 -3.24 6.12
N PHE A 157 18.41 -2.12 5.77
CA PHE A 157 17.77 -1.23 6.74
C PHE A 157 16.34 -1.63 7.12
N GLU A 158 15.63 -2.38 6.28
CA GLU A 158 14.35 -2.98 6.67
C GLU A 158 14.53 -4.04 7.77
N GLN A 159 15.69 -4.69 7.80
CA GLN A 159 16.04 -5.73 8.78
C GLN A 159 16.53 -5.17 10.13
N LEU A 160 16.49 -3.85 10.34
CA LEU A 160 16.86 -3.25 11.63
C LEU A 160 15.87 -3.70 12.71
N THR A 161 16.34 -4.57 13.60
CA THR A 161 15.55 -5.14 14.71
C THR A 161 15.34 -4.11 15.82
N GLU A 162 14.41 -4.42 16.75
CA GLU A 162 14.03 -3.59 17.90
C GLU A 162 15.22 -3.16 18.80
N GLY A 163 16.36 -3.87 18.73
CA GLY A 163 17.59 -3.53 19.44
C GLY A 163 18.49 -2.50 18.76
N VAL A 164 18.22 -2.13 17.49
CA VAL A 164 19.04 -1.13 16.79
C VAL A 164 18.52 0.27 17.10
N LYS A 165 19.30 1.00 17.90
CA LYS A 165 19.06 2.43 18.12
C LYS A 165 19.16 3.16 16.78
N VAL A 166 18.22 4.06 16.56
CA VAL A 166 18.07 4.82 15.33
C VAL A 166 17.74 6.27 15.64
N ILE A 167 18.24 7.18 14.81
CA ILE A 167 17.92 8.60 14.87
C ILE A 167 17.08 8.95 13.64
N GLY A 168 16.02 9.72 13.83
CA GLY A 168 15.30 10.31 12.72
C GLY A 168 13.98 10.95 13.12
N ASN A 169 13.49 11.81 12.23
CA ASN A 169 12.28 12.60 12.43
C ASN A 169 11.20 12.14 11.45
N PRO A 170 9.91 12.19 11.82
CA PRO A 170 8.84 11.93 10.89
C PRO A 170 8.89 12.92 9.73
N MET A 171 8.66 12.44 8.52
CA MET A 171 8.88 13.24 7.32
C MET A 171 7.96 12.86 6.18
N THR A 172 7.37 13.86 5.53
CA THR A 172 6.59 13.64 4.31
C THR A 172 7.50 13.55 3.09
N VAL A 173 7.26 12.56 2.25
CA VAL A 173 7.94 12.35 0.97
C VAL A 173 6.93 12.16 -0.16
N TYR A 174 7.41 12.34 -1.40
CA TYR A 174 6.64 12.10 -2.61
C TYR A 174 7.41 11.17 -3.54
N VAL A 175 6.83 10.02 -3.86
CA VAL A 175 7.47 8.99 -4.69
C VAL A 175 6.66 8.79 -5.97
N ARG A 176 7.34 8.54 -7.08
CA ARG A 176 6.67 8.18 -8.33
C ARG A 176 6.11 6.76 -8.23
N PRO A 177 4.89 6.47 -8.75
CA PRO A 177 4.34 5.11 -8.72
C PRO A 177 5.28 4.06 -9.30
N GLU A 178 5.96 4.39 -10.41
CA GLU A 178 6.86 3.48 -11.11
C GLU A 178 8.11 3.14 -10.27
N ALA A 179 8.64 4.13 -9.55
CA ALA A 179 9.74 3.92 -8.61
C ALA A 179 9.28 3.12 -7.39
N LEU A 180 8.06 3.37 -6.88
CA LEU A 180 7.50 2.62 -5.75
C LEU A 180 7.31 1.14 -6.09
N GLU A 181 6.73 0.83 -7.25
CA GLU A 181 6.58 -0.54 -7.74
C GLU A 181 7.93 -1.22 -7.95
N ALA A 182 8.92 -0.49 -8.50
CA ALA A 182 10.28 -0.99 -8.64
C ALA A 182 10.93 -1.30 -7.28
N MET A 183 10.71 -0.47 -6.26
CA MET A 183 11.21 -0.71 -4.90
C MET A 183 10.63 -1.98 -4.29
N HIS A 184 9.32 -2.19 -4.43
CA HIS A 184 8.64 -3.42 -3.97
C HIS A 184 9.18 -4.66 -4.68
N ARG A 185 9.28 -4.62 -6.02
CA ARG A 185 9.87 -5.73 -6.80
C ARG A 185 11.31 -6.03 -6.37
N ALA A 186 12.13 -5.00 -6.21
CA ALA A 186 13.53 -5.15 -5.83
C ALA A 186 13.72 -5.62 -4.37
N ALA A 187 12.77 -5.32 -3.48
CA ALA A 187 12.72 -5.84 -2.12
C ALA A 187 12.22 -7.30 -2.04
N GLY A 188 11.92 -7.95 -3.18
CA GLY A 188 11.35 -9.30 -3.20
C GLY A 188 9.88 -9.37 -2.81
N ASP A 189 9.17 -8.24 -2.87
CA ASP A 189 7.74 -8.11 -2.55
C ASP A 189 6.92 -7.73 -3.81
N PRO A 190 6.82 -8.61 -4.82
CA PRO A 190 6.14 -8.28 -6.08
C PRO A 190 4.63 -8.02 -5.89
N TRP A 191 4.05 -8.52 -4.79
CA TRP A 191 2.64 -8.37 -4.46
C TRP A 191 2.33 -7.11 -3.63
N CYS A 192 3.34 -6.29 -3.34
CA CYS A 192 3.20 -5.08 -2.51
C CYS A 192 2.55 -5.35 -1.15
N SER A 193 2.89 -6.48 -0.54
CA SER A 193 2.39 -6.92 0.77
C SER A 193 2.97 -6.10 1.92
N LEU A 194 4.19 -5.58 1.76
CA LEU A 194 4.83 -4.72 2.75
C LEU A 194 4.18 -3.33 2.77
N PRO A 195 4.12 -2.65 3.94
CA PRO A 195 3.68 -1.26 3.98
C PRO A 195 4.59 -0.38 3.11
N ARG A 196 3.99 0.42 2.22
CA ARG A 196 4.73 1.34 1.33
C ARG A 196 5.71 2.24 2.07
N ALA A 197 5.33 2.70 3.26
CA ALA A 197 6.20 3.54 4.09
C ALA A 197 7.44 2.80 4.62
N THR A 198 7.34 1.49 4.86
CA THR A 198 8.48 0.65 5.27
C THR A 198 9.46 0.53 4.11
N VAL A 199 8.97 0.13 2.94
CA VAL A 199 9.79 -0.04 1.73
C VAL A 199 10.47 1.26 1.35
N VAL A 200 9.69 2.33 1.17
CA VAL A 200 10.24 3.65 0.84
C VAL A 200 11.17 4.17 1.94
N GLY A 201 10.89 3.84 3.21
CA GLY A 201 11.74 4.16 4.34
C GLY A 201 13.14 3.57 4.21
N GLY A 202 13.25 2.28 3.86
CA GLY A 202 14.55 1.62 3.63
C GLY A 202 15.36 2.29 2.53
N TYR A 203 14.73 2.55 1.38
CA TYR A 203 15.37 3.25 0.26
C TYR A 203 15.78 4.68 0.61
N PHE A 204 14.93 5.39 1.33
CA PHE A 204 15.26 6.73 1.80
C PHE A 204 16.46 6.72 2.75
N THR A 205 16.52 5.78 3.70
CA THR A 205 17.68 5.61 4.59
C THR A 205 18.95 5.27 3.80
N ALA A 206 18.88 4.43 2.77
CA ALA A 206 20.00 4.13 1.87
C ALA A 206 20.54 5.38 1.17
N ILE A 207 19.64 6.23 0.66
CA ILE A 207 20.03 7.50 0.03
C ILE A 207 20.78 8.40 1.03
N VAL A 208 20.22 8.57 2.24
CA VAL A 208 20.83 9.42 3.27
C VAL A 208 22.16 8.85 3.75
N ALA A 209 22.27 7.54 3.94
CA ALA A 209 23.52 6.88 4.32
C ALA A 209 24.64 7.14 3.29
N ARG A 210 24.32 7.08 2.00
CA ARG A 210 25.27 7.42 0.92
C ARG A 210 25.66 8.88 0.91
N LEU A 211 24.72 9.77 1.18
CA LEU A 211 24.98 11.21 1.31
C LEU A 211 25.97 11.50 2.44
N ILE A 212 25.78 10.86 3.59
CA ILE A 212 26.70 10.97 4.74
C ILE A 212 28.10 10.51 4.33
N LYS A 213 28.22 9.29 3.78
CA LYS A 213 29.50 8.74 3.33
C LYS A 213 30.21 9.65 2.31
N ALA A 214 29.47 10.17 1.33
CA ALA A 214 30.01 11.07 0.32
C ALA A 214 30.50 12.40 0.93
N ARG A 215 29.73 12.98 1.85
CA ARG A 215 30.07 14.26 2.48
C ARG A 215 31.17 14.14 3.54
N ARG A 216 31.39 12.95 4.10
CA ARG A 216 32.55 12.65 4.94
C ARG A 216 33.84 12.57 4.12
N ALA A 217 33.77 12.05 2.90
CA ALA A 217 34.93 11.79 2.06
C ALA A 217 35.50 13.04 1.35
N GLY A 218 34.68 14.07 1.14
CA GLY A 218 35.11 15.37 0.59
C GLY A 218 35.21 16.41 1.68
#